data_AF-A0A947F6K6-F1
#
_entry.id   AF-A0A947F6K6-F1
#
_cell.length_a   1.000
_cell.length_b   1.000
_cell.length_c   1.000
_cell.angle_alpha   90.00
_cell.angle_beta   90.00
_cell.angle_gamma   90.00
#
_symmetry.space_group_name_H-M   'P 1'
#
loop_
_entity.id
_entity.type
_entity.pdbx_description
1 polymer ?
#
loop_
_entity_poly.entity_id
_entity_poly.type
_entity_poly.pdbx_seq_one_letter_code
_entity_poly.pdbx_strand_id
1 'polypeptide(L)' 'MLKAENRKSSILFFAGVLSALAVFLLTGAATHTPVGKYEVEAVVRDRTTQIYVIDTTTGAVKWVDTMNTSFAELKGE' A
#
# COMPACT_ATOMS: atom_id res chain seq x y z
N MET A 1 -18.08 11.71 -48.08
CA MET A 1 -19.02 12.43 -47.19
C MET A 1 -19.83 11.40 -46.41
N LEU A 2 -19.54 11.18 -45.13
CA LEU A 2 -20.29 10.21 -44.31
C LEU A 2 -21.74 10.71 -44.15
N LYS A 3 -22.71 9.87 -44.51
CA LYS A 3 -24.15 10.14 -44.36
C LYS A 3 -24.42 10.54 -42.90
N ALA A 4 -25.20 11.62 -42.68
CA ALA A 4 -25.38 12.24 -41.37
C ALA A 4 -25.83 11.25 -40.26
N GLU A 5 -26.53 10.19 -40.67
CA GLU A 5 -26.95 9.07 -39.82
C GLU A 5 -25.78 8.23 -39.29
N ASN A 6 -24.82 7.88 -40.15
CA ASN A 6 -23.62 7.15 -39.75
C ASN A 6 -22.72 7.98 -38.83
N ARG A 7 -22.69 9.31 -39.01
CA ARG A 7 -21.89 10.22 -38.18
C ARG A 7 -22.37 10.25 -36.73
N LYS A 8 -23.67 10.19 -36.47
CA LYS A 8 -24.24 10.13 -35.11
C LYS A 8 -23.93 8.79 -34.43
N SER A 9 -24.04 7.69 -35.17
CA SER A 9 -23.73 6.35 -34.68
C SER A 9 -22.24 6.20 -34.29
N SER A 10 -21.32 6.73 -35.12
CA SER A 10 -19.90 6.73 -34.80
C SER A 10 -19.57 7.55 -33.54
N ILE A 11 -20.20 8.71 -33.35
CA ILE A 11 -19.98 9.55 -32.15
C ILE A 11 -20.42 8.82 -30.88
N LEU A 12 -21.56 8.13 -30.91
CA LEU A 12 -22.06 7.36 -29.76
C LEU A 12 -21.14 6.18 -29.42
N PHE A 13 -20.60 5.51 -30.44
CA PHE A 13 -19.63 4.43 -30.24
C PHE A 13 -18.35 4.93 -29.53
N PHE A 14 -17.76 6.03 -30.01
CA PHE A 14 -16.57 6.60 -29.38
C PHE A 14 -16.85 7.11 -27.97
N ALA A 15 -18.03 7.70 -27.71
CA ALA A 15 -18.42 8.13 -26.37
C ALA A 15 -18.52 6.93 -25.39
N GLY A 16 -19.05 5.80 -25.86
CA GLY A 16 -19.10 4.56 -25.07
C GLY A 16 -17.71 4.01 -24.76
N VAL A 17 -16.82 3.96 -25.74
CA VAL A 17 -15.44 3.50 -25.57
C VAL A 17 -14.67 4.41 -24.59
N LEU A 18 -14.79 5.73 -24.73
CA LEU A 18 -14.18 6.69 -23.80
C LEU A 18 -14.72 6.54 -22.37
N SER A 19 -16.01 6.29 -22.23
CA SER A 19 -16.64 6.10 -20.91
C SER A 19 -16.14 4.81 -20.24
N ALA A 20 -16.04 3.70 -20.99
CA ALA A 20 -15.49 2.45 -20.48
C ALA A 20 -14.01 2.60 -20.10
N LEU A 21 -13.22 3.32 -20.91
CA LEU A 21 -11.83 3.61 -20.61
C LEU A 21 -11.68 4.50 -19.36
N ALA A 22 -12.53 5.50 -19.21
CA ALA A 22 -12.55 6.37 -18.04
C ALA A 22 -12.83 5.56 -16.76
N VAL A 23 -13.85 4.70 -16.78
CA VAL A 23 -14.14 3.80 -15.65
C VAL A 23 -12.95 2.90 -15.36
N PHE A 24 -12.36 2.27 -16.38
CA PHE A 24 -11.20 1.40 -16.21
C PHE A 24 -10.00 2.12 -15.57
N LEU A 25 -9.73 3.36 -15.97
CA LEU A 25 -8.65 4.18 -15.41
C LEU A 25 -8.96 4.69 -13.98
N LEU A 26 -10.21 5.04 -13.71
CA LEU A 26 -10.67 5.46 -12.37
C LEU A 26 -10.71 4.31 -11.37
N THR A 27 -11.06 3.11 -11.83
CA THR A 27 -10.99 1.87 -11.04
C THR A 27 -9.62 1.22 -11.12
N GLY A 28 -8.70 1.81 -11.89
CA GLY A 28 -7.33 1.36 -12.05
C GLY A 28 -6.74 1.16 -10.67
N ALA A 29 -6.60 -0.11 -10.31
CA ALA A 29 -6.16 -0.56 -9.02
C ALA A 29 -4.81 0.09 -8.74
N ALA A 30 -4.82 1.19 -7.97
CA ALA A 30 -3.65 1.59 -7.24
C ALA A 30 -3.34 0.38 -6.37
N THR A 31 -2.32 -0.38 -6.76
CA THR A 31 -1.68 -1.35 -5.89
C THR A 31 -1.05 -0.53 -4.79
N HIS A 32 -1.86 -0.11 -3.82
CA HIS A 32 -1.36 0.27 -2.53
C HIS A 32 -0.66 -0.98 -2.05
N THR A 33 0.68 -0.96 -2.06
CA THR A 33 1.46 -1.86 -1.22
C THR A 33 0.78 -1.77 0.15
N PRO A 34 0.31 -2.88 0.73
CA PRO A 34 -0.23 -2.83 2.07
C PRO A 34 0.93 -2.36 2.94
N VAL A 35 0.94 -1.07 3.27
CA VAL A 35 1.78 -0.53 4.32
C VAL A 35 1.21 -1.26 5.53
N GLY A 36 1.96 -2.27 6.02
CA GLY A 36 1.54 -3.02 7.19
C GLY A 36 1.13 -1.99 8.23
N LYS A 37 -0.09 -2.10 8.77
CA LYS A 37 -0.62 -1.13 9.74
C LYS A 37 0.34 -0.91 10.91
N TYR A 38 1.22 -1.89 11.13
CA TYR A 38 2.22 -1.91 12.17
C TYR A 38 3.58 -2.23 11.54
N GLU A 39 4.56 -1.38 11.81
CA GLU A 39 5.98 -1.63 11.59
C GLU A 39 6.61 -2.03 12.93
N VAL A 40 7.52 -3.02 12.92
CA VAL A 40 8.23 -3.46 14.12
C VAL A 40 9.69 -3.05 14.00
N GLU A 41 10.16 -2.27 14.97
CA GLU A 41 11.56 -1.83 15.04
C GLU A 41 12.20 -2.35 16.33
N ALA A 42 13.40 -2.91 16.21
CA ALA A 42 14.21 -3.36 17.34
C ALA A 42 15.41 -2.42 17.51
N VAL A 43 15.48 -1.75 18.65
CA VAL A 43 16.57 -0.81 18.97
C VAL A 43 17.38 -1.36 20.12
N VAL A 44 18.71 -1.41 19.95
CA VAL A 44 19.64 -1.84 20.99
C VAL A 44 20.18 -0.61 21.72
N ARG A 45 19.94 -0.54 23.04
CA ARG A 45 20.50 0.50 23.92
C ARG A 45 20.94 -0.14 25.23
N ASP A 46 22.12 0.20 25.74
CA ASP A 46 22.61 -0.24 27.05
C ASP A 46 22.59 -1.77 27.25
N ARG A 47 22.93 -2.54 26.21
CA ARG A 47 22.86 -4.02 26.15
C ARG A 47 21.45 -4.63 26.23
N THR A 48 20.43 -3.79 26.11
CA THR A 48 19.04 -4.21 26.13
C THR A 48 18.40 -3.95 24.76
N THR A 49 17.75 -4.96 24.21
CA THR A 49 16.98 -4.82 22.97
C THR A 49 15.56 -4.41 23.31
N GLN A 50 15.12 -3.28 22.79
CA GLN A 50 13.77 -2.76 22.96
C GLN A 50 12.99 -2.94 21.66
N ILE A 51 11.80 -3.53 21.75
CA ILE A 51 10.95 -3.79 20.59
C ILE A 51 9.78 -2.81 20.59
N TYR A 52 9.66 -2.08 19.49
CA TYR A 52 8.62 -1.09 19.27
C TYR A 52 7.70 -1.52 18.14
N VAL A 53 6.40 -1.23 18.31
CA VAL A 53 5.42 -1.30 17.24
C VAL A 53 5.00 0.12 16.89
N ILE A 54 5.13 0.48 15.62
CA ILE A 54 4.79 1.79 15.07
C ILE A 54 3.53 1.63 14.23
N ASP A 55 2.45 2.32 14.59
CA ASP A 55 1.29 2.45 13.72
C ASP A 55 1.65 3.35 12.54
N THR A 56 1.74 2.77 11.34
CA THR A 56 2.16 3.49 10.12
C THR A 56 1.10 4.47 9.61
N THR A 57 -0.12 4.39 10.14
CA THR A 57 -1.24 5.29 9.82
C THR A 57 -1.19 6.58 10.64
N THR A 58 -0.82 6.47 11.92
CA THR A 58 -0.88 7.59 12.88
C THR A 58 0.49 8.05 13.36
N GLY A 59 1.55 7.26 13.14
CA GLY A 59 2.88 7.46 13.70
C GLY A 59 2.97 7.15 15.20
N ALA A 60 1.92 6.59 15.81
CA ALA A 60 1.93 6.26 17.22
C ALA A 60 2.90 5.10 17.50
N VAL A 61 3.77 5.29 18.50
CA VAL A 61 4.75 4.27 18.92
C VAL A 61 4.25 3.60 20.20
N LYS A 62 4.18 2.27 20.17
CA LYS A 62 3.87 1.45 21.34
C LYS A 62 5.09 0.58 21.69
N TRP A 63 5.55 0.69 22.92
CA TRP A 63 6.52 -0.24 23.48
C TRP A 63 5.86 -1.60 23.71
N VAL A 64 6.47 -2.67 23.20
CA VAL A 64 5.90 -4.03 23.29
C VAL A 64 6.61 -4.85 24.33
N ASP A 65 7.94 -4.87 24.30
CA ASP A 65 8.73 -5.69 25.21
C ASP A 65 10.20 -5.28 25.26
N THR A 66 10.91 -5.84 26.24
CA THR A 66 12.34 -5.71 26.44
C THR A 66 12.99 -7.09 26.51
N MET A 67 14.00 -7.32 25.65
CA MET A 67 14.77 -8.56 25.64
C MET A 67 16.22 -8.29 26.02
N ASN A 68 16.69 -8.97 27.07
CA ASN A 68 18.08 -8.92 27.53
C ASN A 68 18.95 -10.05 26.96
N THR A 69 18.34 -10.98 26.23
CA THR A 69 19.05 -12.03 25.50
C THR A 69 19.57 -11.47 24.19
N SER A 70 20.87 -11.62 23.95
CA SER A 70 21.51 -11.19 22.70
C SER A 70 21.09 -12.08 21.53
N PHE A 71 21.21 -11.56 20.31
CA PHE A 71 20.95 -12.34 19.10
C PHE A 71 21.86 -13.57 18.98
N ALA A 72 23.11 -13.48 19.46
CA ALA A 72 24.06 -14.59 19.46
C ALA A 72 23.59 -15.75 20.36
N GLU A 73 23.12 -15.44 21.57
CA GLU A 73 22.57 -16.42 22.50
C GLU A 73 21.29 -17.09 21.96
N LEU A 74 20.44 -16.35 21.23
CA LEU A 74 19.26 -16.91 20.57
C LEU A 74 19.61 -17.84 19.41
N LYS A 75 20.71 -17.58 18.71
CA LYS A 75 21.18 -18.40 17.60
C LYS A 75 21.83 -19.70 18.07
N GLY A 76 22.20 -19.79 19.35
CA GLY A 76 22.82 -20.97 19.95
C GLY A 76 24.28 -21.18 19.54
N GLU A 77 25.01 -20.10 19.23
CA GLU A 77 26.47 -20.12 19.00
C GLU A 77 27.27 -20.02 20.31
#